data_AF-A0A9P8A8Z1-F1
#
_entry.id   AF-A0A9P8A8Z1-F1
#
_cell.length_a   1.000
_cell.length_b   1.000
_cell.length_c   1.000
_cell.angle_alpha   90.00
_cell.angle_beta   90.00
_cell.angle_gamma   90.00
#
_symmetry.space_group_name_H-M   'P 1'
#
loop_
_entity.id
_entity.type
_entity.pdbx_description
1 polymer ?
#
loop_
_entity_poly.entity_id
_entity_poly.type
_entity_poly.pdbx_seq_one_letter_code
_entity_poly.pdbx_strand_id
1 'polypeptide(L)'
;MEPSVTADLPEKCSPCPEALLSLAAGSVLSVLQCPPPSPTLLASSLLLSQEAAAAATTSSVSTTTTQEHLEHEHQPQRPGLIHFLRNICVKAAVTELALVISLIYVDRLKKVLTSMARGDPDTPFKIILSALLVVKKFMEEDCVGLNRLFSKITNGLYTLRDINTMERSFLGLLKFSLFVTEEDVLGFIQSHQDELKGLDILKTSRSAVAA
;
A
#
# COMPACT_ATOMS: atom_id res chain seq x y z
N MET A 1 -51.92 12.93 -1.42
CA MET A 1 -51.13 14.02 -0.83
C MET A 1 -50.06 13.34 0.00
N GLU A 2 -48.99 12.93 -0.68
CA GLU A 2 -47.86 12.16 -0.13
C GLU A 2 -46.66 13.12 -0.09
N PRO A 3 -45.96 13.28 1.04
CA PRO A 3 -44.78 14.13 1.09
C PRO A 3 -43.59 13.39 0.49
N SER A 4 -43.05 13.96 -0.60
CA SER A 4 -41.76 13.61 -1.18
C SER A 4 -40.64 13.91 -0.18
N VAL A 5 -40.10 12.86 0.44
CA VAL A 5 -38.88 12.92 1.24
C VAL A 5 -37.70 13.09 0.29
N THR A 6 -37.25 14.33 0.14
CA THR A 6 -35.96 14.65 -0.48
C THR A 6 -34.88 14.11 0.46
N ALA A 7 -34.30 12.96 0.12
CA ALA A 7 -33.13 12.44 0.80
C ALA A 7 -31.97 13.44 0.59
N ASP A 8 -31.48 13.98 1.71
CA ASP A 8 -30.26 14.77 1.77
C ASP A 8 -29.11 13.98 1.14
N LEU A 9 -28.42 14.61 0.19
CA LEU A 9 -27.26 14.03 -0.48
C LEU A 9 -26.12 13.98 0.56
N PRO A 10 -25.44 12.84 0.77
CA PRO A 10 -24.39 12.75 1.78
C PRO A 10 -23.27 13.75 1.45
N GLU A 11 -22.80 14.46 2.48
CA GLU A 11 -21.67 15.38 2.44
C GLU A 11 -20.51 14.72 1.68
N LYS A 12 -20.17 15.33 0.55
CA LYS A 12 -19.01 14.92 -0.23
C LYS A 12 -17.78 15.25 0.60
N CYS A 13 -17.13 14.22 1.17
CA CYS A 13 -15.85 14.36 1.87
C CYS A 13 -14.89 15.20 1.02
N SER A 14 -14.30 16.23 1.64
CA SER A 14 -13.22 16.98 1.00
C SER A 14 -12.09 16.01 0.63
N PRO A 15 -11.50 16.12 -0.57
CA PRO A 15 -10.39 15.27 -0.95
C PRO A 15 -9.23 15.46 0.03
N CYS A 16 -8.57 14.35 0.39
CA CYS A 16 -7.44 14.41 1.31
C CYS A 16 -6.36 15.38 0.80
N PRO A 17 -5.76 16.20 1.68
CA PRO A 17 -4.71 17.14 1.32
C PRO A 17 -3.50 16.45 0.70
N GLU A 18 -2.91 17.11 -0.29
CA GLU A 18 -1.76 16.56 -1.03
C GLU A 18 -0.54 16.29 -0.15
N ALA A 19 -0.34 17.12 0.88
CA ALA A 19 0.72 16.92 1.89
C ALA A 19 0.54 15.60 2.64
N LEU A 20 -0.69 15.25 3.04
CA LEU A 20 -0.99 14.02 3.75
C LEU A 20 -0.84 12.79 2.84
N LEU A 21 -1.22 12.91 1.56
CA LEU A 21 -0.97 11.89 0.54
C LEU A 21 0.52 11.65 0.30
N SER A 22 1.32 12.72 0.30
CA SER A 22 2.77 12.65 0.13
C SER A 22 3.46 12.01 1.33
N LEU A 23 3.09 12.43 2.56
CA LEU A 23 3.54 11.79 3.80
C LEU A 23 3.21 10.30 3.80
N ALA A 24 2.01 9.94 3.36
CA ALA A 24 1.60 8.54 3.29
C ALA A 24 2.44 7.72 2.30
N ALA A 25 2.69 8.24 1.11
CA ALA A 25 3.57 7.58 0.15
C ALA A 25 4.99 7.41 0.70
N GLY A 26 5.57 8.45 1.31
CA GLY A 26 6.88 8.42 1.93
C GLY A 26 6.98 7.42 3.08
N SER A 27 6.00 7.44 3.99
CA SER A 27 5.94 6.54 5.16
C SER A 27 5.99 5.08 4.73
N VAL A 28 5.17 4.71 3.74
CA VAL A 28 5.05 3.32 3.29
C VAL A 28 6.27 2.88 2.48
N LEU A 29 6.88 3.77 1.70
CA LEU A 29 8.16 3.48 1.04
C LEU A 29 9.29 3.25 2.07
N SER A 30 9.27 3.98 3.19
CA SER A 30 10.26 3.82 4.26
C SER A 30 10.13 2.50 5.04
N VAL A 31 8.99 1.80 4.95
CA VAL A 31 8.77 0.52 5.64
C VAL A 31 9.73 -0.57 5.13
N LEU A 32 10.15 -0.49 3.86
CA LEU A 32 10.85 -1.56 3.15
C LEU A 32 12.31 -1.20 2.81
N GLN A 33 12.84 -0.12 3.37
CA GLN A 33 14.17 0.37 3.02
C GLN A 33 15.28 -0.27 3.87
N CYS A 34 16.16 -0.99 3.18
CA CYS A 34 17.60 -1.08 3.45
C CYS A 34 18.35 -0.18 2.45
N PRO A 35 19.56 0.30 2.78
CA PRO A 35 20.42 1.03 1.84
C PRO A 35 20.71 0.22 0.56
N PRO A 36 21.05 0.87 -0.57
CA PRO A 36 21.32 0.19 -1.84
C PRO A 36 22.45 -0.84 -1.68
N PRO A 37 22.47 -1.94 -2.46
CA PRO A 37 23.60 -2.85 -2.48
C PRO A 37 24.85 -2.04 -2.81
N SER A 38 25.85 -2.13 -1.94
CA SER A 38 27.17 -1.53 -2.13
C SER A 38 27.66 -1.78 -3.57
N PRO A 39 28.26 -0.78 -4.25
CA PRO A 39 28.70 -0.94 -5.62
C PRO A 39 29.79 -2.02 -5.62
N THR A 40 29.46 -3.17 -6.19
CA THR A 40 30.47 -4.19 -6.48
C THR A 40 31.34 -3.59 -7.58
N LEU A 41 32.54 -3.13 -7.22
CA LEU A 41 33.49 -2.59 -8.17
C LEU A 41 33.84 -3.65 -9.22
N LEU A 42 33.90 -3.18 -10.46
CA LEU A 42 34.12 -3.94 -11.69
C LEU A 42 35.42 -4.77 -11.67
N ALA A 43 35.28 -6.02 -12.12
CA ALA A 43 36.16 -6.81 -13.00
C ALA A 43 37.70 -6.72 -12.86
N SER A 44 38.35 -7.90 -12.79
CA SER A 44 39.32 -8.37 -13.80
C SER A 44 39.84 -9.81 -13.54
N SER A 45 39.45 -10.71 -14.46
CA SER A 45 40.31 -11.62 -15.26
C SER A 45 41.23 -12.71 -14.65
N LEU A 46 40.94 -13.95 -15.10
CA LEU A 46 41.84 -15.03 -15.60
C LEU A 46 42.85 -15.71 -14.63
N LEU A 47 42.70 -17.02 -14.36
CA LEU A 47 43.34 -18.11 -15.14
C LEU A 47 42.97 -19.54 -14.63
N LEU A 48 42.41 -20.33 -15.55
CA LEU A 48 42.57 -21.76 -15.88
C LEU A 48 43.28 -22.77 -14.93
N SER A 49 42.66 -23.95 -14.72
CA SER A 49 43.14 -25.35 -15.03
C SER A 49 42.26 -26.41 -14.32
N GLN A 50 41.44 -27.22 -15.03
CA GLN A 50 41.58 -28.67 -15.43
C GLN A 50 41.76 -29.70 -14.29
N GLU A 51 41.23 -30.95 -14.27
CA GLU A 51 40.25 -31.76 -15.02
C GLU A 51 40.13 -33.16 -14.34
N ALA A 52 38.99 -33.88 -14.47
CA ALA A 52 38.84 -35.36 -14.58
C ALA A 52 37.35 -35.76 -14.36
N ALA A 53 36.55 -36.12 -15.38
CA ALA A 53 36.49 -37.37 -16.15
C ALA A 53 35.55 -38.45 -15.54
N ALA A 54 34.38 -38.65 -16.18
CA ALA A 54 33.76 -39.96 -16.41
C ALA A 54 32.58 -39.83 -17.39
N ALA A 55 32.61 -40.68 -18.41
CA ALA A 55 31.82 -40.64 -19.64
C ALA A 55 30.46 -41.36 -19.53
N ALA A 56 29.50 -40.93 -20.34
CA ALA A 56 28.64 -41.83 -21.12
C ALA A 56 27.97 -41.06 -22.28
N THR A 57 28.29 -41.51 -23.49
CA THR A 57 27.89 -41.02 -24.81
C THR A 57 26.52 -41.57 -25.20
N THR A 58 25.62 -40.75 -25.74
CA THR A 58 24.81 -41.07 -26.94
C THR A 58 24.16 -39.82 -27.53
N SER A 59 24.32 -39.66 -28.84
CA SER A 59 23.99 -38.53 -29.71
C SER A 59 22.51 -38.16 -29.83
N SER A 60 22.23 -36.87 -30.06
CA SER A 60 21.36 -36.41 -31.16
C SER A 60 21.58 -34.91 -31.41
N VAL A 61 22.10 -34.58 -32.60
CA VAL A 61 22.22 -33.23 -33.14
C VAL A 61 20.89 -32.87 -33.80
N SER A 62 20.32 -31.73 -33.43
CA SER A 62 19.40 -30.98 -34.29
C SER A 62 19.66 -29.50 -34.09
N THR A 63 20.27 -28.90 -35.10
CA THR A 63 20.40 -27.47 -35.33
C THR A 63 19.04 -26.89 -35.70
N THR A 64 18.50 -25.99 -34.88
CA THR A 64 17.61 -24.90 -35.36
C THR A 64 17.78 -23.68 -34.47
N THR A 65 18.46 -22.70 -35.04
CA THR A 65 18.29 -21.26 -34.80
C THR A 65 16.81 -20.89 -34.70
N THR A 66 16.56 -19.81 -33.96
CA THR A 66 15.42 -18.86 -34.00
C THR A 66 14.40 -18.94 -32.85
N GLN A 67 14.18 -17.73 -32.30
CA GLN A 67 13.02 -17.24 -31.55
C GLN A 67 13.10 -17.24 -30.02
N GLU A 68 13.77 -16.18 -29.55
CA GLU A 68 13.27 -15.31 -28.48
C GLU A 68 11.73 -15.23 -28.50
N HIS A 69 11.08 -15.86 -27.52
CA HIS A 69 9.68 -15.57 -27.21
C HIS A 69 9.69 -14.50 -26.11
N LEU A 70 9.66 -13.24 -26.55
CA LEU A 70 9.26 -12.09 -25.75
C LEU A 70 7.77 -12.24 -25.41
N GLU A 71 7.45 -12.96 -24.33
CA GLU A 71 6.15 -12.77 -23.66
C GLU A 71 6.25 -11.49 -22.83
N HIS A 72 6.23 -10.34 -23.53
CA HIS A 72 5.91 -9.06 -22.90
C HIS A 72 4.39 -9.04 -22.69
N GLU A 73 3.93 -9.83 -21.72
CA GLU A 73 2.61 -9.68 -21.12
C GLU A 73 2.44 -8.18 -20.82
N HIS A 74 1.46 -7.55 -21.47
CA HIS A 74 1.09 -6.16 -21.24
C HIS A 74 0.61 -6.01 -19.80
N GLN A 75 1.56 -5.90 -18.87
CA GLN A 75 1.29 -5.47 -17.50
C GLN A 75 0.65 -4.09 -17.61
N PRO A 76 -0.61 -3.90 -17.17
CA PRO A 76 -1.19 -2.58 -17.12
C PRO A 76 -0.24 -1.67 -16.35
N GLN A 77 0.21 -0.59 -17.00
CA GLN A 77 1.11 0.40 -16.42
C GLN A 77 0.57 0.82 -15.06
N ARG A 78 1.22 0.35 -13.98
CA ARG A 78 0.78 0.59 -12.61
C ARG A 78 0.83 2.10 -12.34
N PRO A 79 -0.22 2.71 -11.77
CA PRO A 79 -0.19 4.13 -11.44
C PRO A 79 0.90 4.43 -10.39
N GLY A 80 1.39 5.67 -10.39
CA GLY A 80 2.25 6.14 -9.30
C GLY A 80 1.52 6.06 -7.95
N LEU A 81 2.27 5.81 -6.86
CA LEU A 81 1.71 5.53 -5.52
C LEU A 81 0.79 6.64 -5.02
N ILE A 82 1.16 7.91 -5.21
CA ILE A 82 0.33 9.06 -4.82
C ILE A 82 -0.97 9.10 -5.62
N HIS A 83 -0.91 8.83 -6.93
CA HIS A 83 -2.11 8.80 -7.78
C HIS A 83 -3.05 7.65 -7.38
N PHE A 84 -2.47 6.47 -7.13
CA PHE A 84 -3.20 5.31 -6.62
C PHE A 84 -3.90 5.61 -5.29
N LEU A 85 -3.17 6.19 -4.34
CA LEU A 85 -3.68 6.57 -3.03
C LEU A 85 -4.80 7.59 -3.15
N ARG A 86 -4.61 8.66 -3.93
CA ARG A 86 -5.64 9.68 -4.19
C ARG A 86 -6.92 9.06 -4.75
N ASN A 87 -6.79 8.18 -5.74
CA ASN A 87 -7.93 7.48 -6.34
C ASN A 87 -8.71 6.66 -5.31
N ILE A 88 -8.01 5.98 -4.39
CA ILE A 88 -8.66 5.24 -3.30
C ILE A 88 -9.35 6.19 -2.33
N CYS A 89 -8.66 7.23 -1.86
CA CYS A 89 -9.23 8.17 -0.90
C CYS A 89 -10.52 8.81 -1.42
N VAL A 90 -10.53 9.22 -2.69
CA VAL A 90 -11.72 9.80 -3.33
C VAL A 90 -12.84 8.76 -3.48
N LYS A 91 -12.55 7.58 -4.05
CA LYS A 91 -13.59 6.58 -4.36
C LYS A 91 -14.14 5.86 -3.14
N ALA A 92 -13.35 5.72 -2.08
CA ALA A 92 -13.76 5.09 -0.83
C ALA A 92 -14.18 6.10 0.24
N ALA A 93 -14.24 7.41 -0.08
CA ALA A 93 -14.55 8.49 0.87
C ALA A 93 -13.71 8.37 2.16
N VAL A 94 -12.40 8.34 2.01
CA VAL A 94 -11.46 8.30 3.15
C VAL A 94 -11.33 9.71 3.70
N THR A 95 -11.59 9.87 5.00
CA THR A 95 -11.40 11.15 5.70
C THR A 95 -9.92 11.37 6.03
N GLU A 96 -9.55 12.62 6.30
CA GLU A 96 -8.18 12.96 6.76
C GLU A 96 -7.80 12.18 8.02
N LEU A 97 -8.73 12.09 8.99
CA LEU A 97 -8.54 11.33 10.22
C LEU A 97 -8.30 9.84 9.94
N ALA A 98 -9.09 9.23 9.04
CA ALA A 98 -8.90 7.84 8.66
C ALA A 98 -7.53 7.61 7.99
N LEU A 99 -7.05 8.55 7.18
CA LEU A 99 -5.72 8.49 6.59
C LEU A 99 -4.61 8.63 7.65
N VAL A 100 -4.77 9.52 8.64
CA VAL A 100 -3.83 9.65 9.77
C VAL A 100 -3.77 8.36 10.60
N ILE A 101 -4.91 7.79 10.97
CA ILE A 101 -4.96 6.51 11.71
C ILE A 101 -4.31 5.40 10.88
N SER A 102 -4.49 5.41 9.56
CA SER A 102 -3.83 4.45 8.67
C SER A 102 -2.31 4.59 8.72
N LEU A 103 -1.77 5.80 8.85
CA LEU A 103 -0.34 6.04 9.00
C LEU A 103 0.20 5.57 10.36
N ILE A 104 -0.57 5.75 11.44
CA ILE A 104 -0.24 5.18 12.75
C ILE A 104 -0.14 3.65 12.64
N TYR A 105 -1.03 2.99 11.88
CA TYR A 105 -0.93 1.55 11.64
C TYR A 105 0.29 1.17 10.80
N VAL A 106 0.67 1.98 9.81
CA VAL A 106 1.90 1.78 9.03
C VAL A 106 3.15 1.91 9.92
N ASP A 107 3.18 2.86 10.85
CA ASP A 107 4.26 2.99 11.83
C ASP A 107 4.35 1.79 12.78
N ARG A 108 3.20 1.28 13.24
CA ARG A 108 3.14 0.04 14.02
C ARG A 108 3.68 -1.13 13.22
N LEU A 109 3.29 -1.25 11.95
CA LEU A 109 3.79 -2.28 11.05
C LEU A 109 5.31 -2.16 10.88
N LYS A 110 5.84 -0.95 10.65
CA LYS A 110 7.28 -0.70 10.53
C LYS A 110 8.07 -1.15 11.76
N LYS A 111 7.52 -1.02 12.96
CA LYS A 111 8.14 -1.49 14.22
C LYS A 111 8.12 -3.02 14.35
N VAL A 112 7.10 -3.67 13.80
CA VAL A 112 6.98 -5.14 13.79
C VAL A 112 7.91 -5.77 12.76
N LEU A 113 8.07 -5.12 11.62
CA LEU A 113 9.00 -5.56 10.58
C LEU A 113 10.44 -5.27 11.03
N THR A 114 11.25 -6.31 11.14
CA THR A 114 12.70 -6.14 11.39
C THR A 114 13.32 -5.29 10.29
N SER A 115 14.36 -4.50 10.59
CA SER A 115 15.03 -3.59 9.65
C SER A 115 15.45 -4.20 8.30
N MET A 116 15.55 -5.53 8.20
CA MET A 116 15.94 -6.27 6.99
C MET A 116 14.74 -6.73 6.13
N ALA A 117 13.52 -6.30 6.44
CA ALA A 117 12.34 -6.68 5.68
C ALA A 117 12.39 -6.10 4.26
N ARG A 118 12.46 -6.99 3.26
CA ARG A 118 12.46 -6.63 1.84
C ARG A 118 11.07 -6.89 1.26
N GLY A 119 10.56 -5.93 0.50
CA GLY A 119 9.34 -6.10 -0.28
C GLY A 119 9.59 -5.85 -1.76
N ASP A 120 8.75 -6.44 -2.59
CA ASP A 120 8.70 -6.14 -4.02
C ASP A 120 8.13 -4.74 -4.28
N PRO A 121 8.30 -4.16 -5.49
CA PRO A 121 7.78 -2.83 -5.83
C PRO A 121 6.26 -2.66 -5.65
N ASP A 122 5.52 -3.75 -5.56
CA ASP A 122 4.07 -3.80 -5.32
C ASP A 122 3.70 -3.71 -3.82
N THR A 123 4.66 -3.98 -2.94
CA THR A 123 4.43 -4.07 -1.49
C THR A 123 3.95 -2.76 -0.87
N PRO A 124 4.47 -1.57 -1.23
CA PRO A 124 3.95 -0.31 -0.71
C PRO A 124 2.45 -0.11 -0.99
N PHE A 125 2.00 -0.48 -2.19
CA PHE A 125 0.59 -0.40 -2.58
C PHE A 125 -0.28 -1.30 -1.71
N LYS A 126 0.18 -2.55 -1.45
CA LYS A 126 -0.52 -3.48 -0.56
C LYS A 126 -0.60 -2.98 0.88
N ILE A 127 0.50 -2.43 1.40
CA ILE A 127 0.55 -1.94 2.78
C ILE A 127 -0.47 -0.81 2.98
N ILE A 128 -0.43 0.23 2.14
CA ILE A 128 -1.34 1.37 2.31
C ILE A 128 -2.80 0.99 2.05
N LEU A 129 -3.06 0.12 1.07
CA LEU A 129 -4.41 -0.37 0.78
C LEU A 129 -4.99 -1.17 1.95
N SER A 130 -4.17 -2.02 2.58
CA SER A 130 -4.57 -2.81 3.75
C SER A 130 -4.85 -1.91 4.95
N ALA A 131 -3.98 -0.94 5.22
CA ALA A 131 -4.14 0.00 6.31
C ALA A 131 -5.46 0.78 6.19
N LEU A 132 -5.72 1.37 5.01
CA LEU A 132 -6.96 2.10 4.73
C LEU A 132 -8.21 1.24 4.86
N LEU A 133 -8.17 0.01 4.33
CA LEU A 133 -9.31 -0.90 4.42
C LEU A 133 -9.64 -1.25 5.88
N VAL A 134 -8.62 -1.56 6.68
CA VAL A 134 -8.79 -1.88 8.10
C VAL A 134 -9.32 -0.68 8.86
N VAL A 135 -8.79 0.53 8.64
CA VAL A 135 -9.29 1.74 9.31
C VAL A 135 -10.74 2.02 8.93
N LYS A 136 -11.10 1.93 7.64
CA LYS A 136 -12.48 2.14 7.20
C LYS A 136 -13.45 1.18 7.88
N LYS A 137 -13.09 -0.11 7.93
CA LYS A 137 -13.88 -1.11 8.66
C LYS A 137 -13.96 -0.86 10.17
N PHE A 138 -12.92 -0.29 10.75
CA PHE A 138 -12.87 -0.04 12.19
C PHE A 138 -13.66 1.20 12.60
N MET A 139 -13.76 2.21 11.72
CA MET A 139 -14.44 3.47 11.99
C MET A 139 -15.90 3.51 11.53
N GLU A 140 -16.28 2.73 10.52
CA GLU A 140 -17.63 2.76 9.96
C GLU A 140 -18.54 1.70 10.59
N GLU A 141 -19.74 2.12 10.99
CA GLU A 141 -20.78 1.23 11.52
C GLU A 141 -21.25 0.21 10.48
N ASP A 142 -21.44 0.63 9.22
CA ASP A 142 -21.78 -0.26 8.11
C ASP A 142 -20.57 -0.49 7.21
N CYS A 143 -19.83 -1.55 7.51
CA CYS A 143 -18.65 -1.95 6.76
C CYS A 143 -18.94 -3.02 5.69
N VAL A 144 -20.21 -3.33 5.42
CA VAL A 144 -20.61 -4.44 4.53
C VAL A 144 -20.14 -4.18 3.10
N GLY A 145 -19.42 -5.13 2.53
CA GLY A 145 -18.98 -5.06 1.13
C GLY A 145 -17.75 -4.19 0.86
N LEU A 146 -17.10 -3.61 1.87
CA LEU A 146 -15.89 -2.79 1.68
C LEU A 146 -14.77 -3.50 0.93
N ASN A 147 -14.53 -4.79 1.17
CA ASN A 147 -13.50 -5.54 0.43
C ASN A 147 -13.83 -5.64 -1.07
N ARG A 148 -15.11 -5.80 -1.40
CA ARG A 148 -15.59 -5.82 -2.79
C ARG A 148 -15.48 -4.43 -3.42
N LEU A 149 -15.77 -3.37 -2.66
CA LEU A 149 -15.57 -1.99 -3.10
C LEU A 149 -14.09 -1.73 -3.41
N PHE A 150 -13.17 -2.06 -2.49
CA PHE A 150 -11.73 -1.87 -2.67
C PHE A 150 -11.19 -2.62 -3.89
N SER A 151 -11.61 -3.87 -4.10
CA SER A 151 -11.23 -4.61 -5.31
C SER A 151 -11.68 -3.90 -6.59
N LYS A 152 -12.91 -3.36 -6.64
CA LYS A 152 -13.40 -2.56 -7.78
C LYS A 152 -12.61 -1.27 -7.98
N ILE A 153 -12.29 -0.55 -6.90
CA ILE A 153 -11.56 0.73 -6.92
C ILE A 153 -10.13 0.56 -7.48
N THR A 154 -9.52 -0.60 -7.25
CA THR A 154 -8.18 -0.93 -7.76
C THR A 154 -8.17 -1.30 -9.25
N ASN A 155 -9.33 -1.29 -9.92
CA ASN A 155 -9.45 -1.40 -11.37
C ASN A 155 -8.73 -2.62 -11.96
N GLY A 156 -8.83 -3.78 -11.30
CA GLY A 156 -8.23 -5.04 -11.76
C GLY A 156 -6.80 -5.28 -11.27
N LEU A 157 -6.19 -4.34 -10.53
CA LEU A 157 -4.87 -4.53 -9.94
C LEU A 157 -4.89 -5.60 -8.85
N TYR A 158 -5.98 -5.67 -8.06
CA TYR A 158 -6.16 -6.68 -7.01
C TYR A 158 -7.56 -7.30 -7.04
N THR A 159 -7.60 -8.62 -7.05
CA THR A 159 -8.86 -9.38 -6.96
C THR A 159 -9.42 -9.30 -5.55
N LEU A 160 -10.71 -9.64 -5.38
CA LEU A 160 -11.32 -9.74 -4.05
C LEU A 160 -10.57 -10.71 -3.14
N ARG A 161 -10.02 -11.81 -3.69
CA ARG A 161 -9.20 -12.76 -2.94
C ARG A 161 -7.92 -12.11 -2.43
N ASP A 162 -7.27 -11.29 -3.25
CA ASP A 162 -6.06 -10.56 -2.87
C ASP A 162 -6.38 -9.58 -1.75
N ILE A 163 -7.43 -8.76 -1.90
CA ILE A 163 -7.88 -7.82 -0.86
C ILE A 163 -8.16 -8.52 0.47
N ASN A 164 -8.89 -9.64 0.44
CA ASN A 164 -9.16 -10.43 1.64
C ASN A 164 -7.88 -10.97 2.29
N THR A 165 -6.88 -11.33 1.48
CA THR A 165 -5.61 -11.86 1.98
C THR A 165 -4.74 -10.75 2.56
N MET A 166 -4.67 -9.61 1.88
CA MET A 166 -3.99 -8.40 2.33
C MET A 166 -4.51 -7.95 3.70
N GLU A 167 -5.84 -7.87 3.86
CA GLU A 167 -6.48 -7.53 5.14
C GLU A 167 -6.06 -8.49 6.27
N ARG A 168 -6.23 -9.80 6.06
CA ARG A 168 -5.90 -10.81 7.08
C ARG A 168 -4.42 -10.77 7.46
N SER A 169 -3.54 -10.66 6.47
CA SER A 169 -2.09 -10.58 6.70
C SER A 169 -1.73 -9.33 7.49
N PHE A 170 -2.28 -8.17 7.13
CA PHE A 170 -2.03 -6.91 7.81
C PHE A 170 -2.51 -6.94 9.27
N LEU A 171 -3.73 -7.43 9.53
CA LEU A 171 -4.27 -7.61 10.88
C LEU A 171 -3.41 -8.59 11.71
N GLY A 172 -2.95 -9.67 11.09
CA GLY A 172 -2.07 -10.66 11.72
C GLY A 172 -0.70 -10.10 12.11
N LEU A 173 -0.14 -9.21 11.29
CA LEU A 173 1.12 -8.51 11.58
C LEU A 173 0.94 -7.51 12.73
N LEU A 174 -0.18 -6.78 12.75
CA LEU A 174 -0.49 -5.85 13.84
C LEU A 174 -0.96 -6.54 15.13
N LYS A 175 -1.14 -7.86 15.12
CA LYS A 175 -1.74 -8.62 16.24
C LYS A 175 -3.07 -8.01 16.70
N PHE A 176 -3.86 -7.48 15.76
CA PHE A 176 -5.11 -6.78 16.03
C PHE A 176 -5.01 -5.57 16.97
N SER A 177 -3.82 -4.97 17.11
CA SER A 177 -3.64 -3.71 17.84
C SER A 177 -4.16 -2.53 17.03
N LEU A 178 -5.49 -2.36 17.03
CA LEU A 178 -6.22 -1.36 16.23
C LEU A 178 -6.66 -0.14 17.02
N PHE A 179 -6.69 -0.22 18.35
CA PHE A 179 -7.10 0.90 19.18
C PHE A 179 -6.12 2.07 19.02
N VAL A 180 -6.66 3.27 18.80
CA VAL A 180 -5.93 4.53 18.61
C VAL A 180 -6.70 5.59 19.38
N THR A 181 -6.00 6.26 20.31
CA THR A 181 -6.55 7.33 21.14
C THR A 181 -6.42 8.69 20.45
N GLU A 182 -7.13 9.70 20.97
CA GLU A 182 -6.93 11.09 20.53
C GLU A 182 -5.49 11.57 20.78
N GLU A 183 -4.87 11.11 21.88
CA GLU A 183 -3.47 11.41 22.20
C GLU A 183 -2.50 10.80 21.18
N ASP A 184 -2.75 9.58 20.71
CA ASP A 184 -1.95 8.97 19.64
C ASP A 184 -2.02 9.79 18.34
N VAL A 185 -3.22 10.25 17.99
CA VAL A 185 -3.45 11.09 16.79
C VAL A 185 -2.74 12.43 16.93
N LEU A 186 -2.92 13.10 18.08
CA LEU A 186 -2.24 14.36 18.40
C LEU A 186 -0.72 14.21 18.35
N GLY A 187 -0.18 13.17 19.00
CA GLY A 187 1.25 12.87 19.01
C GLY A 187 1.79 12.60 17.61
N PHE A 188 1.03 11.89 16.77
CA PHE A 188 1.39 11.66 15.37
C PHE A 188 1.45 12.97 14.57
N ILE A 189 0.41 13.81 14.68
CA ILE A 189 0.33 15.10 13.98
C ILE A 189 1.48 16.02 14.43
N GLN A 190 1.77 16.10 15.72
CA GLN A 190 2.87 16.89 16.26
C GLN A 190 4.23 16.41 15.73
N SER A 191 4.43 15.08 15.66
CA SER A 191 5.69 14.50 15.17
C SER A 191 5.93 14.77 13.67
N HIS A 192 4.87 15.01 12.89
CA HIS A 192 4.93 15.28 11.45
C HIS A 192 4.51 16.71 11.09
N GLN A 193 4.52 17.63 12.05
CA GLN A 193 4.01 18.99 11.87
C GLN A 193 4.74 19.75 10.74
N ASP A 194 6.03 19.46 10.52
CA ASP A 194 6.81 20.07 9.44
C ASP A 194 6.35 19.62 8.05
N GLU A 195 5.89 18.38 7.92
CA GLU A 195 5.38 17.80 6.68
C GLU A 195 3.90 18.16 6.44
N LEU A 196 3.16 18.42 7.53
CA LEU A 196 1.72 18.67 7.54
C LEU A 196 1.34 20.16 7.69
N LYS A 197 2.27 21.10 7.47
CA LYS A 197 2.04 22.55 7.63
C LYS A 197 0.72 22.97 6.98
N GLY A 198 -0.23 23.42 7.81
CA GLY A 198 -1.53 23.97 7.37
C GLY A 198 -2.75 23.05 7.51
N LEU A 199 -2.65 21.89 8.16
CA LEU A 199 -3.77 20.97 8.36
C LEU A 199 -4.38 21.05 9.77
N ASP A 200 -5.63 21.50 9.86
CA ASP A 200 -6.45 21.59 11.08
C ASP A 200 -7.35 20.32 11.24
N ILE A 201 -6.75 19.13 11.29
CA ILE A 201 -7.45 17.83 11.23
C ILE A 201 -8.49 17.66 12.36
N LEU A 202 -8.24 18.26 13.54
CA LEU A 202 -9.08 18.12 14.73
C LEU A 202 -10.24 19.12 14.83
N LYS A 203 -10.25 20.18 14.01
CA LYS A 203 -11.43 21.06 13.93
C LYS A 203 -12.53 20.42 13.08
N THR A 204 -12.15 19.70 12.02
CA THR A 204 -13.06 19.02 11.11
C THR A 204 -13.81 17.85 11.77
N SER A 205 -13.13 17.05 12.62
CA SER A 205 -13.77 15.91 13.30
C SER A 205 -14.81 16.31 14.34
N ARG A 206 -14.66 17.46 15.00
CA ARG A 206 -15.68 17.98 15.94
C ARG A 206 -16.95 18.48 15.23
N SER A 207 -16.86 18.90 13.97
CA SER A 207 -18.03 19.34 13.20
C SER A 207 -18.83 18.15 12.64
N ALA A 208 -18.17 17.05 12.28
CA ALA A 208 -18.83 15.86 11.71
C ALA A 208 -19.51 14.96 12.77
N VAL A 209 -19.18 15.11 14.05
CA VAL A 209 -19.83 14.38 15.16
C VAL A 209 -20.97 15.20 15.79
N ALA A 210 -21.07 16.49 15.45
CA ALA A 210 -22.08 17.42 15.97
C ALA A 210 -23.25 17.68 14.99
N ALA A 211 -23.24 17.06 13.81
CA ALA A 211 -24.29 17.09 12.81
C ALA A 211 -24.98 15.72 12.71
#